data_AF-A0A7W0YEM5-F1
#
_entry.id   AF-A0A7W0YEM5-F1
#
_cell.length_a   1.000
_cell.length_b   1.000
_cell.length_c   1.000
_cell.angle_alpha   90.00
_cell.angle_beta   90.00
_cell.angle_gamma   90.00
#
_symmetry.space_group_name_H-M   'P 1'
#
loop_
_entity.id
_entity.type
_entity.pdbx_description
1 polymer ?
#
loop_
_entity_poly.entity_id
_entity_poly.type
_entity_poly.pdbx_seq_one_letter_code
_entity_poly.pdbx_strand_id
1 'polypeptide(L)'
;MDELEFLRGFQGDVSEPDEATIGRARTALMERMDIEKSRFLRPGARPLAQMTLPRRWAAPLTVAAVLTVAVALVVTILLPRGGRQAAAAELRRFAAVAVERPAAARLGPGQYYYLRNEGWIQITHATTSDEAYSVRIPIVREYWIGDDGSGRLVDTQAGELLWPGPLDKSRWEAQGSPQLYGPSDQQYGPGELVGPGLDGGALGTLPVGYDFASLPRDPEALYEAISSAAAEREPRAPEEAPQPSSLGTFGLFIELLYTPLTPPDIRSALFEAMAYIPGVTVVLDKTIPGMGTGTAVFVETVMGGARIRLEFLVDPTTSQPLGQQETLLDRAWWVDADPPTVSHSIVYASPDVVESTARRP
;
A
#
# COMPACT_ATOMS: atom_id res chain seq x y z
N MET A 1 18.98 31.99 -22.21
CA MET A 1 18.04 32.63 -21.28
C MET A 1 17.50 31.49 -20.45
N ASP A 2 17.89 31.45 -19.17
CA ASP A 2 17.81 30.27 -18.31
C ASP A 2 16.49 30.27 -17.52
N GLU A 3 15.81 29.13 -17.48
CA GLU A 3 14.47 28.92 -16.89
C GLU A 3 14.45 29.21 -15.38
N LEU A 4 15.63 29.13 -14.74
CA LEU A 4 15.86 29.48 -13.33
C LEU A 4 15.83 30.99 -13.03
N GLU A 5 16.10 31.86 -14.01
CA GLU A 5 15.96 33.32 -13.82
C GLU A 5 14.50 33.77 -13.90
N PHE A 6 13.67 33.08 -14.68
CA PHE A 6 12.24 33.37 -14.80
C PHE A 6 11.48 33.06 -13.50
N LEU A 7 11.85 31.96 -12.82
CA LEU A 7 11.21 31.58 -11.54
C LEU A 7 11.64 32.46 -10.36
N ARG A 8 12.85 33.01 -10.35
CA ARG A 8 13.26 33.97 -9.29
C ARG A 8 12.59 35.33 -9.42
N GLY A 9 12.16 35.72 -10.62
CA GLY A 9 11.43 36.98 -10.84
C GLY A 9 10.02 37.00 -10.25
N PHE A 10 9.39 35.83 -10.05
CA PHE A 10 7.98 35.75 -9.65
C PHE A 10 7.75 35.69 -8.13
N GLN A 11 8.78 35.41 -7.33
CA GLN A 11 8.68 35.37 -5.86
C GLN A 11 8.92 36.73 -5.18
N GLY A 12 9.29 37.77 -5.93
CA GLY A 12 9.67 39.08 -5.36
C GLY A 12 8.51 39.95 -4.86
N ASP A 13 7.27 39.73 -5.31
CA ASP A 13 6.17 40.70 -5.16
C ASP A 13 4.95 40.21 -4.36
N VAL A 14 5.01 39.03 -3.72
CA VAL A 14 3.92 38.56 -2.85
C VAL A 14 4.29 38.82 -1.41
N SER A 15 3.72 39.87 -0.82
CA SER A 15 3.80 40.08 0.63
C SER A 15 3.18 38.89 1.35
N GLU A 16 3.89 38.33 2.33
CA GLU A 16 3.35 37.27 3.18
C GLU A 16 2.03 37.75 3.82
N PRO A 17 0.96 36.94 3.78
CA PRO A 17 -0.31 37.32 4.40
C PRO A 17 -0.14 37.52 5.90
N ASP A 18 -0.72 38.57 6.46
CA ASP A 18 -0.70 38.80 7.90
C ASP A 18 -1.35 37.64 8.68
N GLU A 19 -0.92 37.42 9.93
CA GLU A 19 -1.44 36.33 10.79
C GLU A 19 -2.96 36.39 10.94
N ALA A 20 -3.57 37.58 10.88
CA ALA A 20 -5.02 37.73 10.95
C ALA A 20 -5.71 37.15 9.72
N THR A 21 -5.10 37.25 8.54
CA THR A 21 -5.58 36.67 7.28
C THR A 21 -5.40 35.16 7.28
N ILE A 22 -4.28 34.66 7.78
CA ILE A 22 -4.04 33.22 7.97
C ILE A 22 -5.05 32.64 8.98
N GLY A 23 -5.30 33.33 10.09
CA GLY A 23 -6.27 32.93 11.11
C GLY A 23 -7.70 32.88 10.57
N ARG A 24 -8.10 33.87 9.75
CA ARG A 24 -9.40 33.87 9.07
C ARG A 24 -9.53 32.74 8.05
N ALA A 25 -8.49 32.48 7.26
CA ALA A 25 -8.48 31.40 6.28
C ALA A 25 -8.57 30.02 6.96
N ARG A 26 -7.84 29.81 8.07
CA ARG A 26 -7.89 28.57 8.87
C ARG A 26 -9.27 28.37 9.50
N THR A 27 -9.89 29.43 10.01
CA THR A 27 -11.23 29.36 10.59
C THR A 27 -12.29 29.03 9.52
N ALA A 28 -12.21 29.68 8.35
CA ALA A 28 -13.12 29.42 7.24
C ALA A 28 -12.97 28.00 6.67
N LEU A 29 -11.74 27.46 6.65
CA LEU A 29 -11.48 26.08 6.25
C LEU A 29 -12.11 25.08 7.23
N MET A 30 -11.93 25.29 8.53
CA MET A 30 -12.49 24.41 9.57
C MET A 30 -14.02 24.44 9.59
N GLU A 31 -14.62 25.63 9.45
CA GLU A 31 -16.08 25.77 9.36
C GLU A 31 -16.64 25.05 8.12
N ARG A 32 -15.91 25.09 7.00
CA ARG A 32 -16.30 24.38 5.78
C ARG A 32 -16.21 22.87 5.94
N MET A 33 -15.15 22.36 6.59
CA MET A 33 -15.00 20.94 6.92
C MET A 33 -16.12 20.43 7.85
N ASP A 34 -16.51 21.21 8.85
CA ASP A 34 -17.59 20.85 9.78
C ASP A 34 -18.97 20.88 9.09
N ILE A 35 -19.23 21.85 8.22
CA ILE A 35 -20.45 21.89 7.41
C ILE A 35 -20.54 20.68 6.48
N GLU A 36 -19.42 20.27 5.90
CA GLU A 36 -19.35 19.11 5.01
C GLU A 36 -19.60 17.81 5.78
N LYS A 37 -18.96 17.63 6.94
CA LYS A 37 -19.19 16.52 7.87
C LYS A 37 -20.65 16.44 8.34
N SER A 38 -21.29 17.59 8.54
CA SER A 38 -22.71 17.71 8.94
C SER A 38 -23.69 17.33 7.82
N ARG A 39 -23.32 17.48 6.55
CA ARG A 39 -24.16 17.07 5.40
C ARG A 39 -24.23 15.55 5.26
N PHE A 40 -23.17 14.84 5.64
CA PHE A 40 -23.11 13.37 5.60
C PHE A 40 -23.86 12.68 6.75
N LEU A 41 -24.17 13.40 7.84
CA LEU A 41 -24.85 12.85 9.02
C LEU A 41 -26.37 13.04 9.03
N ARG A 42 -26.99 13.55 7.96
CA ARG A 42 -28.46 13.66 7.87
C ARG A 42 -29.07 12.35 7.32
N PRO A 43 -29.82 11.57 8.12
CA PRO A 43 -30.58 10.43 7.61
C PRO A 43 -31.85 10.97 6.93
N GLY A 44 -31.77 11.17 5.62
CA GLY A 44 -32.95 11.48 4.80
C GLY A 44 -33.79 10.23 4.54
N ALA A 45 -34.55 9.79 5.53
CA ALA A 45 -35.58 8.77 5.32
C ALA A 45 -36.70 9.34 4.43
N ARG A 46 -36.77 8.88 3.17
CA ARG A 46 -38.00 8.95 2.36
C ARG A 46 -38.64 7.56 2.32
N PRO A 47 -39.94 7.43 2.63
CA PRO A 47 -40.61 6.13 2.66
C PRO A 47 -40.73 5.58 1.23
N LEU A 48 -40.21 4.38 1.01
CA LEU A 48 -40.33 3.66 -0.25
C LEU A 48 -41.79 3.26 -0.47
N ALA A 49 -42.40 3.83 -1.51
CA ALA A 49 -43.69 3.41 -2.02
C ALA A 49 -43.57 1.99 -2.60
N GLN A 50 -44.42 1.09 -2.11
CA GLN A 50 -44.52 -0.30 -2.54
C GLN A 50 -44.98 -0.37 -4.00
N MET A 51 -44.09 -0.76 -4.91
CA MET A 51 -44.46 -1.19 -6.26
C MET A 51 -44.44 -2.71 -6.34
N THR A 52 -45.63 -3.29 -6.43
CA THR A 52 -45.86 -4.69 -6.76
C THR A 52 -45.52 -4.95 -8.24
N LEU A 53 -44.65 -5.91 -8.52
CA LEU A 53 -44.36 -6.39 -9.88
C LEU A 53 -45.25 -7.61 -10.23
N PRO A 54 -45.84 -7.67 -11.43
CA PRO A 54 -46.59 -8.83 -11.88
C PRO A 54 -45.68 -9.91 -12.48
N ARG A 55 -46.15 -11.14 -12.29
CA ARG A 55 -45.55 -12.43 -12.61
C ARG A 55 -45.74 -12.82 -14.09
N ARG A 56 -44.90 -13.77 -14.52
CA ARG A 56 -44.96 -14.66 -15.72
C ARG A 56 -44.06 -14.15 -16.88
N TRP A 57 -43.26 -14.93 -17.62
CA TRP A 57 -43.22 -16.34 -18.03
C TRP A 57 -41.76 -16.83 -18.19
N ALA A 58 -41.54 -18.14 -18.15
CA ALA A 58 -40.27 -18.83 -18.39
C ALA A 58 -40.04 -19.19 -19.87
N ALA A 59 -38.79 -19.12 -20.34
CA ALA A 59 -38.12 -20.13 -21.18
C ALA A 59 -36.63 -19.76 -21.37
N PRO A 60 -35.74 -20.76 -21.60
CA PRO A 60 -34.33 -20.67 -21.25
C PRO A 60 -33.43 -20.33 -22.44
N LEU A 61 -32.29 -19.69 -22.19
CA LEU A 61 -31.18 -19.63 -23.13
C LEU A 61 -29.87 -19.86 -22.39
N THR A 62 -29.31 -21.02 -22.70
CA THR A 62 -28.00 -21.53 -22.31
C THR A 62 -26.88 -20.66 -22.88
N VAL A 63 -26.08 -20.06 -22.00
CA VAL A 63 -24.71 -19.65 -22.32
C VAL A 63 -23.83 -20.22 -21.21
N ALA A 64 -22.86 -21.05 -21.61
CA ALA A 64 -21.93 -21.72 -20.74
C ALA A 64 -21.07 -20.68 -19.99
N ALA A 65 -21.34 -20.51 -18.70
CA ALA A 65 -20.44 -19.84 -17.78
C ALA A 65 -19.45 -20.88 -17.26
N VAL A 66 -18.17 -20.72 -17.63
CA VAL A 66 -17.07 -21.36 -16.89
C VAL A 66 -16.98 -20.65 -15.54
N LEU A 67 -17.74 -21.15 -14.57
CA LEU A 67 -17.61 -20.77 -13.17
C LEU A 67 -16.45 -21.57 -12.57
N THR A 68 -15.25 -20.98 -12.56
CA THR A 68 -14.22 -21.38 -11.61
C THR A 68 -14.65 -20.89 -10.24
N VAL A 69 -15.42 -21.72 -9.53
CA VAL A 69 -15.67 -21.54 -8.10
C VAL A 69 -14.35 -21.85 -7.38
N ALA A 70 -13.57 -20.81 -7.08
CA ALA A 70 -12.54 -20.90 -6.06
C ALA A 70 -13.25 -21.04 -4.71
N VAL A 71 -13.28 -22.26 -4.16
CA VAL A 71 -13.71 -22.51 -2.79
C VAL A 71 -12.59 -22.00 -1.89
N ALA A 72 -12.62 -20.71 -1.56
CA ALA A 72 -11.82 -20.21 -0.45
C ALA A 72 -12.45 -20.72 0.86
N LEU A 73 -11.67 -21.39 1.70
CA LEU A 73 -12.10 -21.73 3.05
C LEU A 73 -12.10 -20.45 3.88
N VAL A 74 -13.18 -19.67 3.80
CA VAL A 74 -13.33 -18.48 4.64
C VAL A 74 -13.56 -18.94 6.07
N VAL A 75 -12.54 -18.86 6.91
CA VAL A 75 -12.71 -18.94 8.36
C VAL A 75 -13.32 -17.62 8.84
N THR A 76 -14.61 -17.41 8.57
CA THR A 76 -15.38 -16.30 9.16
C THR A 76 -15.86 -16.73 10.53
N ILE A 77 -14.94 -16.76 11.50
CA ILE A 77 -15.33 -16.81 12.91
C ILE A 77 -15.73 -15.37 13.28
N LEU A 78 -17.04 -15.12 13.31
CA LEU A 78 -17.63 -13.97 14.01
C LEU A 78 -16.86 -13.80 15.32
N LEU A 79 -16.25 -12.64 15.58
CA LEU A 79 -15.35 -12.41 16.74
C LEU A 79 -15.95 -12.92 18.06
N PRO A 80 -15.36 -13.98 18.64
CA PRO A 80 -14.68 -13.85 19.93
C PRO A 80 -13.21 -14.27 19.77
N ARG A 81 -12.45 -14.28 20.87
CA ARG A 81 -11.00 -14.56 21.02
C ARG A 81 -10.37 -15.66 20.12
N GLY A 82 -11.15 -16.53 19.48
CA GLY A 82 -10.71 -17.58 18.56
C GLY A 82 -10.12 -17.08 17.22
N GLY A 83 -10.61 -15.96 16.65
CA GLY A 83 -10.05 -15.43 15.39
C GLY A 83 -8.61 -14.94 15.53
N ARG A 84 -8.31 -14.22 16.62
CA ARG A 84 -6.95 -13.75 16.94
C ARG A 84 -6.00 -14.91 17.25
N GLN A 85 -6.49 -15.95 17.90
CA GLN A 85 -5.70 -17.16 18.18
C GLN A 85 -5.37 -17.93 16.90
N ALA A 86 -6.30 -18.00 15.95
CA ALA A 86 -6.05 -18.63 14.65
C ALA A 86 -5.01 -17.87 13.81
N ALA A 87 -5.12 -16.53 13.75
CA ALA A 87 -4.12 -15.69 13.08
C ALA A 87 -2.73 -15.84 13.70
N ALA A 88 -2.63 -15.76 15.04
CA ALA A 88 -1.36 -15.95 15.74
C ALA A 88 -0.76 -17.35 15.55
N ALA A 89 -1.59 -18.40 15.47
CA ALA A 89 -1.10 -19.75 15.22
C ALA A 89 -0.50 -19.89 13.81
N GLU A 90 -1.14 -19.30 12.80
CA GLU A 90 -0.63 -19.35 11.43
C GLU A 90 0.64 -18.50 11.27
N LEU A 91 0.69 -17.31 11.87
CA LEU A 91 1.88 -16.48 11.89
C LEU A 91 3.08 -17.19 12.54
N ARG A 92 2.88 -17.97 13.62
CA ARG A 92 3.94 -18.82 14.20
C ARG A 92 4.39 -19.95 13.26
N ARG A 93 3.50 -20.48 12.41
CA ARG A 93 3.91 -21.46 11.39
C ARG A 93 4.83 -20.80 10.36
N PHE A 94 4.50 -19.59 9.89
CA PHE A 94 5.40 -18.84 9.02
C PHE A 94 6.72 -18.51 9.71
N ALA A 95 6.70 -18.15 10.99
CA ALA A 95 7.91 -17.92 11.75
C ALA A 95 8.83 -19.15 11.80
N ALA A 96 8.26 -20.33 12.02
CA ALA A 96 9.00 -21.60 12.04
C ALA A 96 9.59 -21.96 10.66
N VAL A 97 8.84 -21.74 9.58
CA VAL A 97 9.35 -21.96 8.22
C VAL A 97 10.43 -20.92 7.86
N ALA A 98 10.23 -19.66 8.24
CA ALA A 98 11.14 -18.57 7.92
C ALA A 98 12.53 -18.72 8.55
N VAL A 99 12.62 -19.23 9.80
CA VAL A 99 13.92 -19.43 10.47
C VAL A 99 14.72 -20.59 9.89
N GLU A 100 14.04 -21.60 9.32
CA GLU A 100 14.70 -22.75 8.68
C GLU A 100 15.28 -22.39 7.30
N ARG A 101 14.87 -21.26 6.72
CA ARG A 101 15.39 -20.83 5.43
C ARG A 101 16.84 -20.38 5.56
N PRO A 102 17.71 -20.82 4.64
CA PRO A 102 19.04 -20.25 4.53
C PRO A 102 18.94 -18.73 4.39
N ALA A 103 19.81 -18.02 5.10
CA ALA A 103 20.03 -16.61 4.81
C ALA A 103 20.37 -16.44 3.32
N ALA A 104 19.96 -15.31 2.75
CA ALA A 104 20.32 -14.99 1.38
C ALA A 104 21.85 -15.09 1.23
N ALA A 105 22.32 -15.65 0.11
CA ALA A 105 23.74 -15.86 -0.12
C ALA A 105 24.46 -14.52 -0.09
N ARG A 106 25.51 -14.38 0.74
CA ARG A 106 26.31 -13.15 0.79
C ARG A 106 26.77 -12.77 -0.61
N LEU A 107 26.58 -11.51 -0.97
CA LEU A 107 26.98 -11.01 -2.25
C LEU A 107 28.51 -10.89 -2.29
N GLY A 108 29.11 -11.35 -3.39
CA GLY A 108 30.48 -11.05 -3.73
C GLY A 108 30.66 -9.58 -4.14
N PRO A 109 31.90 -9.08 -4.21
CA PRO A 109 32.16 -7.72 -4.65
C PRO A 109 31.53 -7.42 -6.02
N GLY A 110 30.69 -6.38 -6.09
CA GLY A 110 30.01 -5.98 -7.33
C GLY A 110 28.74 -6.78 -7.67
N GLN A 111 28.32 -7.71 -6.82
CA GLN A 111 27.04 -8.41 -6.96
C GLN A 111 25.90 -7.63 -6.28
N TYR A 112 24.68 -7.84 -6.78
CA TYR A 112 23.46 -7.21 -6.29
C TYR A 112 22.32 -8.25 -6.25
N TYR A 113 21.42 -8.12 -5.28
CA TYR A 113 20.10 -8.74 -5.37
C TYR A 113 19.27 -7.98 -6.39
N TYR A 114 18.82 -8.67 -7.43
CA TYR A 114 17.87 -8.16 -8.39
C TYR A 114 16.45 -8.55 -7.99
N LEU A 115 15.56 -7.56 -7.92
CA LEU A 115 14.12 -7.74 -7.71
C LEU A 115 13.38 -7.07 -8.86
N ARG A 116 12.36 -7.74 -9.39
CA ARG A 116 11.46 -7.18 -10.39
C ARG A 116 10.02 -7.32 -9.94
N ASN A 117 9.41 -6.19 -9.64
CA ASN A 117 8.01 -6.11 -9.28
C ASN A 117 7.18 -5.58 -10.44
N GLU A 118 5.97 -6.09 -10.55
CA GLU A 118 5.02 -5.64 -11.56
C GLU A 118 3.62 -5.57 -10.99
N GLY A 119 2.84 -4.63 -11.49
CA GLY A 119 1.51 -4.37 -10.97
C GLY A 119 1.04 -2.99 -11.35
N TRP A 120 0.28 -2.37 -10.46
CA TRP A 120 -0.18 -1.00 -10.64
C TRP A 120 -0.40 -0.31 -9.30
N ILE A 121 -0.15 0.99 -9.31
CA ILE A 121 -0.35 1.90 -8.18
C ILE A 121 -1.47 2.87 -8.51
N GLN A 122 -2.27 3.27 -7.53
CA GLN A 122 -3.21 4.36 -7.69
C GLN A 122 -2.61 5.66 -7.16
N ILE A 123 -2.51 6.64 -8.05
CA ILE A 123 -2.22 8.02 -7.67
C ILE A 123 -3.56 8.75 -7.55
N THR A 124 -3.73 9.46 -6.45
CA THR A 124 -4.88 10.34 -6.23
C THR A 124 -4.40 11.77 -6.27
N HIS A 125 -4.91 12.57 -7.20
CA HIS A 125 -4.78 14.01 -7.17
C HIS A 125 -6.01 14.60 -6.48
N ALA A 126 -5.80 15.28 -5.36
CA ALA A 126 -6.89 15.87 -4.58
C ALA A 126 -6.53 17.30 -4.14
N THR A 127 -6.98 18.29 -4.91
CA THR A 127 -6.98 19.71 -4.52
C THR A 127 -8.27 20.06 -3.77
N THR A 128 -9.42 19.61 -4.30
CA THR A 128 -10.76 19.72 -3.70
C THR A 128 -11.60 18.49 -4.08
N SER A 129 -12.73 18.26 -3.42
CA SER A 129 -13.64 17.13 -3.74
C SER A 129 -14.13 17.13 -5.18
N ASP A 130 -14.33 18.31 -5.75
CA ASP A 130 -14.95 18.49 -7.07
C ASP A 130 -13.93 18.31 -8.20
N GLU A 131 -12.63 18.46 -7.88
CA GLU A 131 -11.50 18.35 -8.80
C GLU A 131 -10.71 17.05 -8.62
N ALA A 132 -10.97 16.29 -7.55
CA ALA A 132 -10.18 15.10 -7.27
C ALA A 132 -10.38 14.01 -8.32
N TYR A 133 -9.29 13.38 -8.75
CA TYR A 133 -9.32 12.22 -9.60
C TYR A 133 -8.29 11.20 -9.16
N SER A 134 -8.61 9.94 -9.42
CA SER A 134 -7.71 8.81 -9.23
C SER A 134 -7.37 8.13 -10.54
N VAL A 135 -6.14 7.70 -10.65
CA VAL A 135 -5.61 7.01 -11.83
C VAL A 135 -4.74 5.86 -11.38
N ARG A 136 -4.90 4.72 -12.04
CA ARG A 136 -4.13 3.52 -11.79
C ARG A 136 -3.08 3.41 -12.87
N ILE A 137 -1.83 3.38 -12.46
CA ILE A 137 -0.67 3.43 -13.33
C ILE A 137 -0.03 2.05 -13.26
N PRO A 138 -0.10 1.24 -14.33
CA PRO A 138 0.69 0.03 -14.43
C PRO A 138 2.17 0.37 -14.32
N ILE A 139 2.89 -0.33 -13.46
CA ILE A 139 4.32 -0.12 -13.25
C ILE A 139 5.09 -1.44 -13.31
N VAL A 140 6.33 -1.35 -13.78
CA VAL A 140 7.38 -2.33 -13.52
C VAL A 140 8.47 -1.59 -12.75
N ARG A 141 8.78 -2.12 -11.57
CA ARG A 141 9.81 -1.62 -10.68
C ARG A 141 10.93 -2.64 -10.56
N GLU A 142 12.15 -2.21 -10.86
CA GLU A 142 13.35 -3.04 -10.79
C GLU A 142 14.31 -2.48 -9.74
N TYR A 143 14.77 -3.33 -8.83
CA TYR A 143 15.76 -3.00 -7.82
C TYR A 143 17.02 -3.81 -8.03
N TRP A 144 18.16 -3.17 -7.80
CA TRP A 144 19.45 -3.81 -7.62
C TRP A 144 19.97 -3.38 -6.26
N ILE A 145 20.01 -4.28 -5.28
CA ILE A 145 20.32 -3.97 -3.88
C ILE A 145 21.63 -4.66 -3.50
N GLY A 146 22.64 -3.87 -3.12
CA GLY A 146 23.92 -4.36 -2.59
C GLY A 146 23.85 -4.66 -1.10
N ASP A 147 24.80 -5.45 -0.59
CA ASP A 147 24.88 -5.84 0.83
C ASP A 147 25.10 -4.63 1.78
N ASP A 148 25.64 -3.52 1.27
CA ASP A 148 25.84 -2.27 2.00
C ASP A 148 24.67 -1.29 1.86
N GLY A 149 23.57 -1.70 1.22
CA GLY A 149 22.42 -0.84 0.92
C GLY A 149 22.68 0.19 -0.20
N SER A 150 23.75 0.05 -0.98
CA SER A 150 23.88 0.77 -2.26
C SER A 150 23.06 0.10 -3.36
N GLY A 151 22.84 0.79 -4.48
CA GLY A 151 22.16 0.14 -5.59
C GLY A 151 21.50 1.06 -6.60
N ARG A 152 20.49 0.51 -7.27
CA ARG A 152 19.73 1.18 -8.32
C ARG A 152 18.24 0.84 -8.20
N LEU A 153 17.40 1.83 -8.46
CA LEU A 153 15.95 1.68 -8.62
C LEU A 153 15.57 2.17 -10.01
N VAL A 154 14.88 1.35 -10.78
CA VAL A 154 14.28 1.74 -12.04
C VAL A 154 12.78 1.56 -11.97
N ASP A 155 12.06 2.65 -12.25
CA ASP A 155 10.62 2.69 -12.37
C ASP A 155 10.20 2.94 -13.81
N THR A 156 9.28 2.13 -14.29
CA THR A 156 8.74 2.27 -15.65
C THR A 156 7.23 2.12 -15.65
N GLN A 157 6.54 2.99 -16.39
CA GLN A 157 5.11 2.80 -16.67
C GLN A 157 4.95 1.66 -17.67
N ALA A 158 4.20 0.63 -17.29
CA ALA A 158 4.02 -0.60 -18.02
C ALA A 158 2.65 -0.69 -18.70
N GLY A 159 2.40 0.16 -19.70
CA GLY A 159 1.15 0.16 -20.48
C GLY A 159 0.33 1.43 -20.33
N GLU A 160 -0.95 1.34 -20.67
CA GLU A 160 -1.89 2.48 -20.64
C GLU A 160 -2.39 2.80 -19.23
N LEU A 161 -2.73 4.05 -18.99
CA LEU A 161 -3.37 4.48 -17.75
C LEU A 161 -4.73 3.80 -17.58
N LEU A 162 -4.98 3.27 -16.40
CA LEU A 162 -6.21 2.60 -16.04
C LEU A 162 -7.05 3.56 -15.18
N TRP A 163 -8.24 3.89 -15.65
CA TRP A 163 -9.15 4.80 -14.95
C TRP A 163 -10.13 3.99 -14.10
N PRO A 164 -10.25 4.26 -12.78
CA PRO A 164 -11.25 3.61 -11.93
C PRO A 164 -12.68 3.83 -12.46
N GLY A 165 -12.97 5.05 -12.93
CA GLY A 165 -14.21 5.39 -13.61
C GLY A 165 -14.11 6.58 -14.57
N PRO A 166 -15.17 6.84 -15.35
CA PRO A 166 -15.19 7.89 -16.35
C PRO A 166 -15.07 9.31 -15.77
N LEU A 167 -15.53 9.56 -14.54
CA LEU A 167 -15.42 10.88 -13.92
C LEU A 167 -13.97 11.23 -13.59
N ASP A 168 -13.17 10.26 -13.13
CA ASP A 168 -11.74 10.46 -12.87
C ASP A 168 -11.01 10.93 -14.14
N LYS A 169 -11.24 10.22 -15.25
CA LYS A 169 -10.65 10.58 -16.55
C LYS A 169 -11.09 11.97 -17.00
N SER A 170 -12.38 12.26 -16.92
CA SER A 170 -12.92 13.56 -17.33
C SER A 170 -12.34 14.71 -16.52
N ARG A 171 -12.10 14.52 -15.21
CA ARG A 171 -11.50 15.52 -14.33
C ARG A 171 -10.03 15.74 -14.63
N TRP A 172 -9.27 14.68 -14.90
CA TRP A 172 -7.88 14.78 -15.34
C TRP A 172 -7.75 15.52 -16.69
N GLU A 173 -8.61 15.20 -17.66
CA GLU A 173 -8.66 15.91 -18.96
C GLU A 173 -9.03 17.39 -18.78
N ALA A 174 -9.99 17.69 -17.90
CA ALA A 174 -10.39 19.07 -17.58
C ALA A 174 -9.25 19.89 -16.94
N GLN A 175 -8.29 19.23 -16.30
CA GLN A 175 -7.08 19.84 -15.72
C GLN A 175 -5.91 19.92 -16.71
N GLY A 176 -6.13 19.63 -18.00
CA GLY A 176 -5.11 19.74 -19.03
C GLY A 176 -4.21 18.51 -19.15
N SER A 177 -4.66 17.36 -18.63
CA SER A 177 -3.96 16.08 -18.74
C SER A 177 -2.50 16.13 -18.24
N PRO A 178 -2.27 16.58 -16.99
CA PRO A 178 -0.92 16.65 -16.43
C PRO A 178 -0.25 15.28 -16.45
N GLN A 179 1.08 15.26 -16.59
CA GLN A 179 1.86 14.04 -16.45
C GLN A 179 1.79 13.55 -15.01
N LEU A 180 1.35 12.30 -14.82
CA LEU A 180 1.05 11.71 -13.50
C LEU A 180 2.24 10.92 -12.95
N TYR A 181 2.99 10.30 -13.84
CA TYR A 181 4.13 9.46 -13.52
C TYR A 181 5.14 9.51 -14.66
N GLY A 182 6.42 9.54 -14.29
CA GLY A 182 7.53 9.50 -15.23
C GLY A 182 8.41 8.30 -14.91
N PRO A 183 9.03 7.67 -15.92
CA PRO A 183 10.05 6.68 -15.63
C PRO A 183 11.15 7.32 -14.77
N SER A 184 11.64 6.59 -13.79
CA SER A 184 12.76 7.04 -12.95
C SER A 184 13.88 6.01 -13.00
N ASP A 185 15.12 6.49 -12.92
CA ASP A 185 16.32 5.68 -12.87
C ASP A 185 17.26 6.33 -11.85
N GLN A 186 17.23 5.79 -10.64
CA GLN A 186 17.88 6.36 -9.48
C GLN A 186 19.02 5.47 -9.03
N GLN A 187 20.18 6.07 -8.78
CA GLN A 187 21.35 5.41 -8.21
C GLN A 187 21.48 5.83 -6.76
N TYR A 188 21.85 4.88 -5.92
CA TYR A 188 21.93 5.04 -4.46
C TYR A 188 23.32 4.68 -3.98
N GLY A 189 23.88 5.53 -3.13
CA GLY A 189 25.10 5.26 -2.39
C GLY A 189 24.88 4.26 -1.25
N PRO A 190 25.96 3.85 -0.56
CA PRO A 190 25.89 2.94 0.56
C PRO A 190 24.89 3.41 1.64
N GLY A 191 24.02 2.51 2.06
CA GLY A 191 22.99 2.74 3.07
C GLY A 191 21.76 3.51 2.60
N GLU A 192 21.66 3.91 1.33
CA GLU A 192 20.55 4.73 0.82
C GLU A 192 19.39 3.91 0.21
N LEU A 193 19.63 2.66 -0.19
CA LEU A 193 18.65 1.72 -0.74
C LEU A 193 18.57 0.46 0.13
N VAL A 194 17.93 0.59 1.30
CA VAL A 194 17.94 -0.47 2.33
C VAL A 194 16.77 -1.45 2.20
N GLY A 195 15.92 -1.28 1.19
CA GLY A 195 14.83 -2.20 0.89
C GLY A 195 14.13 -1.86 -0.43
N PRO A 196 13.30 -2.78 -0.95
CA PRO A 196 12.43 -2.49 -2.05
C PRO A 196 11.32 -1.57 -1.55
N GLY A 197 11.57 -0.26 -1.50
CA GLY A 197 10.60 0.71 -1.00
C GLY A 197 9.27 0.47 -1.68
N LEU A 198 8.22 0.21 -0.91
CA LEU A 198 6.91 -0.21 -1.40
C LEU A 198 6.13 1.00 -1.94
N ASP A 199 6.66 1.59 -3.01
CA ASP A 199 5.95 2.40 -4.01
C ASP A 199 4.87 3.40 -3.52
N GLY A 200 5.24 4.68 -3.44
CA GLY A 200 4.37 5.80 -3.86
C GLY A 200 3.06 6.05 -3.09
N GLY A 201 2.83 5.36 -1.98
CA GLY A 201 1.71 5.57 -1.06
C GLY A 201 2.18 5.57 0.40
N ALA A 202 1.24 5.55 1.35
CA ALA A 202 1.50 5.61 2.81
C ALA A 202 2.20 4.36 3.42
N LEU A 203 2.83 3.52 2.60
CA LEU A 203 3.52 2.31 3.02
C LEU A 203 5.03 2.59 3.07
N GLY A 204 5.64 2.15 4.17
CA GLY A 204 6.97 2.59 4.60
C GLY A 204 8.06 2.51 3.54
N THR A 205 9.07 3.35 3.74
CA THR A 205 10.42 3.13 3.21
C THR A 205 11.35 2.99 4.41
N LEU A 206 12.19 1.96 4.40
CA LEU A 206 13.23 1.79 5.42
C LEU A 206 14.12 3.04 5.46
N PRO A 207 14.52 3.50 6.67
CA PRO A 207 15.39 4.66 6.76
C PRO A 207 16.75 4.37 6.11
N VAL A 208 17.38 5.43 5.62
CA VAL A 208 18.80 5.41 5.28
C VAL A 208 19.59 4.90 6.49
N GLY A 209 20.48 3.92 6.26
CA GLY A 209 21.33 3.33 7.28
C GLY A 209 20.61 2.38 8.26
N TYR A 210 19.45 1.83 7.89
CA TYR A 210 18.76 0.82 8.71
C TYR A 210 19.64 -0.41 8.95
N ASP A 211 19.68 -0.87 10.21
CA ASP A 211 20.50 -2.01 10.62
C ASP A 211 19.62 -3.13 11.22
N PHE A 212 19.54 -4.26 10.52
CA PHE A 212 18.85 -5.46 11.00
C PHE A 212 19.44 -6.03 12.30
N ALA A 213 20.73 -5.78 12.58
CA ALA A 213 21.34 -6.25 13.81
C ALA A 213 20.80 -5.49 15.03
N SER A 214 20.35 -4.24 14.87
CA SER A 214 19.79 -3.42 15.94
C SER A 214 18.36 -3.80 16.36
N LEU A 215 17.65 -4.60 15.55
CA LEU A 215 16.25 -4.93 15.81
C LEU A 215 16.07 -5.93 16.95
N PRO A 216 15.06 -5.76 17.81
CA PRO A 216 14.73 -6.77 18.80
C PRO A 216 14.35 -8.11 18.14
N ARG A 217 14.77 -9.22 18.75
CA ARG A 217 14.33 -10.56 18.35
C ARG A 217 13.10 -11.02 19.14
N ASP A 218 12.82 -10.36 20.26
CA ASP A 218 11.57 -10.57 20.99
C ASP A 218 10.40 -9.99 20.17
N PRO A 219 9.35 -10.78 19.88
CA PRO A 219 8.26 -10.34 19.01
C PRO A 219 7.50 -9.10 19.49
N GLU A 220 7.30 -8.95 20.81
CA GLU A 220 6.58 -7.81 21.36
C GLU A 220 7.45 -6.55 21.26
N ALA A 221 8.72 -6.64 21.67
CA ALA A 221 9.66 -5.53 21.53
C ALA A 221 9.90 -5.14 20.06
N LEU A 222 9.89 -6.11 19.14
CA LEU A 222 10.02 -5.85 17.71
C LEU A 222 8.80 -5.12 17.14
N TYR A 223 7.59 -5.53 17.53
CA TYR A 223 6.36 -4.82 17.18
C TYR A 223 6.42 -3.35 17.65
N GLU A 224 6.78 -3.10 18.91
CA GLU A 224 6.89 -1.74 19.44
C GLU A 224 7.93 -0.91 18.69
N ALA A 225 9.11 -1.48 18.39
CA ALA A 225 10.16 -0.79 17.66
C ALA A 225 9.71 -0.41 16.23
N ILE A 226 9.07 -1.34 15.50
CA ILE A 226 8.57 -1.10 14.14
C ILE A 226 7.40 -0.11 14.16
N SER A 227 6.49 -0.23 15.13
CA SER A 227 5.34 0.65 15.24
C SER A 227 5.76 2.09 15.56
N SER A 228 6.73 2.28 16.46
CA SER A 228 7.34 3.58 16.73
C SER A 228 8.05 4.14 15.49
N ALA A 229 8.79 3.30 14.76
CA ALA A 229 9.44 3.73 13.52
C ALA A 229 8.41 4.16 12.47
N ALA A 230 7.31 3.42 12.30
CA ALA A 230 6.24 3.80 11.40
C ALA A 230 5.60 5.14 11.80
N ALA A 231 5.29 5.33 13.08
CA ALA A 231 4.70 6.57 13.60
C ALA A 231 5.51 7.83 13.29
N GLU A 232 6.84 7.74 13.37
CA GLU A 232 7.75 8.86 13.08
C GLU A 232 7.75 9.27 11.59
N ARG A 233 7.27 8.39 10.70
CA ARG A 233 7.25 8.61 9.25
C ARG A 233 5.93 9.13 8.73
N GLU A 234 4.86 9.03 9.51
CA GLU A 234 3.55 9.46 9.05
C GLU A 234 3.51 10.98 8.90
N PRO A 235 2.98 11.50 7.78
CA PRO A 235 2.75 12.93 7.62
C PRO A 235 1.85 13.44 8.75
N ARG A 236 2.33 14.43 9.49
CA ARG A 236 1.62 15.02 10.64
C ARG A 236 1.86 16.53 10.72
N ALA A 237 0.96 17.23 11.40
CA ALA A 237 1.22 18.62 11.76
C ALA A 237 2.43 18.69 12.71
N PRO A 238 3.28 19.74 12.62
CA PRO A 238 4.47 19.85 13.47
C PRO A 238 4.18 19.74 14.98
N GLU A 239 3.00 20.18 15.41
CA GLU A 239 2.54 20.15 16.80
C GLU A 239 1.96 18.81 17.29
N GLU A 240 1.65 17.87 16.39
CA GLU A 240 1.04 16.59 16.75
C GLU A 240 2.12 15.57 17.12
N ALA A 241 1.97 14.86 18.24
CA ALA A 241 2.89 13.78 18.58
C ALA A 241 2.79 12.63 17.55
N PRO A 242 3.89 11.93 17.22
CA PRO A 242 3.83 10.71 16.41
C PRO A 242 2.82 9.73 17.00
N GLN A 243 1.95 9.17 16.16
CA GLN A 243 1.02 8.13 16.56
C GLN A 243 1.16 6.94 15.61
N PRO A 244 1.31 5.72 16.12
CA PRO A 244 1.36 4.55 15.26
C PRO A 244 -0.02 4.30 14.65
N SER A 245 -0.07 4.17 13.33
CA SER A 245 -1.22 3.56 12.65
C SER A 245 -0.95 2.09 12.34
N SER A 246 -2.04 1.30 12.32
CA SER A 246 -1.97 -0.08 11.82
C SER A 246 -1.53 -0.12 10.35
N LEU A 247 -1.80 0.91 9.55
CA LEU A 247 -1.43 0.98 8.15
C LEU A 247 0.09 1.09 7.98
N GLY A 248 0.70 2.12 8.58
CA GLY A 248 2.14 2.37 8.49
C GLY A 248 2.94 1.23 9.12
N THR A 249 2.48 0.75 10.29
CA THR A 249 3.12 -0.40 10.96
C THR A 249 3.08 -1.63 10.06
N PHE A 250 1.90 -2.03 9.57
CA PHE A 250 1.74 -3.24 8.74
C PHE A 250 2.50 -3.13 7.41
N GLY A 251 2.51 -1.96 6.77
CA GLY A 251 3.30 -1.70 5.56
C GLY A 251 4.81 -1.92 5.79
N LEU A 252 5.35 -1.43 6.90
CA LEU A 252 6.77 -1.60 7.24
C LEU A 252 7.12 -3.07 7.53
N PHE A 253 6.20 -3.84 8.13
CA PHE A 253 6.35 -5.30 8.26
C PHE A 253 6.47 -6.00 6.90
N ILE A 254 5.61 -5.65 5.93
CA ILE A 254 5.65 -6.24 4.58
C ILE A 254 6.98 -5.90 3.90
N GLU A 255 7.42 -4.64 3.97
CA GLU A 255 8.70 -4.19 3.38
C GLU A 255 9.88 -4.98 3.95
N LEU A 256 9.94 -5.12 5.28
CA LEU A 256 10.97 -5.90 5.94
C LEU A 256 10.93 -7.39 5.59
N LEU A 257 9.74 -7.97 5.44
CA LEU A 257 9.62 -9.38 5.04
C LEU A 257 10.08 -9.61 3.60
N TYR A 258 9.79 -8.65 2.72
CA TYR A 258 10.13 -8.71 1.30
C TYR A 258 11.60 -8.34 1.00
N THR A 259 12.26 -7.60 1.89
CA THR A 259 13.67 -7.21 1.72
C THR A 259 14.60 -8.44 1.68
N PRO A 260 15.42 -8.64 0.62
CA PRO A 260 16.30 -9.80 0.50
C PRO A 260 17.33 -9.90 1.63
N LEU A 261 17.78 -8.75 2.14
CA LEU A 261 18.78 -8.66 3.20
C LEU A 261 18.27 -9.04 4.59
N THR A 262 16.96 -9.20 4.79
CA THR A 262 16.40 -9.51 6.12
C THR A 262 16.87 -10.88 6.62
N PRO A 263 17.58 -10.95 7.76
CA PRO A 263 18.05 -12.21 8.31
C PRO A 263 16.91 -13.20 8.64
N PRO A 264 17.12 -14.53 8.55
CA PRO A 264 16.08 -15.52 8.85
C PRO A 264 15.48 -15.42 10.25
N ASP A 265 16.30 -15.13 11.28
CA ASP A 265 15.85 -14.90 12.65
C ASP A 265 14.94 -13.67 12.75
N ILE A 266 15.28 -12.59 12.04
CA ILE A 266 14.45 -11.39 11.96
C ILE A 266 13.16 -11.68 11.18
N ARG A 267 13.19 -12.38 10.04
CA ARG A 267 11.96 -12.76 9.32
C ARG A 267 11.01 -13.58 10.20
N SER A 268 11.57 -14.51 10.96
CA SER A 268 10.82 -15.31 11.93
C SER A 268 10.15 -14.42 12.98
N ALA A 269 10.93 -13.54 13.62
CA ALA A 269 10.43 -12.60 14.62
C ALA A 269 9.39 -11.63 14.04
N LEU A 270 9.53 -11.19 12.78
CA LEU A 270 8.58 -10.33 12.10
C LEU A 270 7.21 -11.01 12.01
N PHE A 271 7.14 -12.27 11.56
CA PHE A 271 5.87 -12.99 11.50
C PHE A 271 5.22 -13.13 12.89
N GLU A 272 5.98 -13.47 13.93
CA GLU A 272 5.42 -13.55 15.28
C GLU A 272 4.94 -12.19 15.80
N ALA A 273 5.70 -11.12 15.54
CA ALA A 273 5.40 -9.76 15.95
C ALA A 273 4.13 -9.22 15.27
N MET A 274 3.81 -9.65 14.05
CA MET A 274 2.56 -9.28 13.37
C MET A 274 1.32 -9.70 14.16
N ALA A 275 1.39 -10.70 15.05
CA ALA A 275 0.27 -11.11 15.89
C ALA A 275 -0.12 -10.05 16.94
N TYR A 276 0.77 -9.09 17.22
CA TYR A 276 0.50 -7.94 18.09
C TYR A 276 -0.21 -6.79 17.36
N ILE A 277 -0.24 -6.79 16.03
CA ILE A 277 -0.91 -5.75 15.25
C ILE A 277 -2.43 -5.81 15.49
N PRO A 278 -3.05 -4.73 15.99
CA PRO A 278 -4.50 -4.70 16.18
C PRO A 278 -5.25 -4.95 14.88
N GLY A 279 -6.20 -5.89 14.90
CA GLY A 279 -7.06 -6.20 13.75
C GLY A 279 -6.41 -7.09 12.68
N VAL A 280 -5.20 -7.61 12.90
CA VAL A 280 -4.58 -8.56 11.96
C VAL A 280 -5.46 -9.79 11.76
N THR A 281 -5.68 -10.14 10.50
CA THR A 281 -6.51 -11.28 10.09
C THR A 281 -5.74 -12.15 9.11
N VAL A 282 -5.98 -13.45 9.15
CA VAL A 282 -5.35 -14.44 8.28
C VAL A 282 -6.42 -15.27 7.58
N VAL A 283 -6.29 -15.45 6.28
CA VAL A 283 -7.16 -16.28 5.44
C VAL A 283 -6.31 -17.23 4.61
N LEU A 284 -6.51 -18.53 4.83
CA LEU A 284 -5.79 -19.60 4.13
C LEU A 284 -6.31 -19.78 2.69
N ASP A 285 -5.46 -20.34 1.84
CA ASP A 285 -5.78 -20.77 0.46
C ASP A 285 -6.47 -19.68 -0.38
N LYS A 286 -6.09 -18.42 -0.18
CA LYS A 286 -6.60 -17.29 -0.96
C LYS A 286 -5.86 -17.24 -2.30
N THR A 287 -6.62 -17.16 -3.38
CA THR A 287 -6.07 -16.88 -4.72
C THR A 287 -6.26 -15.41 -5.08
N ILE A 288 -5.16 -14.74 -5.43
CA ILE A 288 -5.17 -13.37 -5.94
C ILE A 288 -4.62 -13.39 -7.38
N PRO A 289 -5.33 -12.83 -8.37
CA PRO A 289 -4.84 -12.73 -9.75
C PRO A 289 -3.43 -12.12 -9.82
N GLY A 290 -2.52 -12.78 -10.54
CA GLY A 290 -1.12 -12.37 -10.66
C GLY A 290 -0.20 -12.87 -9.53
N MET A 291 -0.71 -13.05 -8.31
CA MET A 291 0.10 -13.51 -7.16
C MET A 291 0.00 -15.03 -6.92
N GLY A 292 -1.01 -15.69 -7.49
CA GLY A 292 -1.25 -17.12 -7.28
C GLY A 292 -2.06 -17.40 -6.01
N THR A 293 -1.83 -18.57 -5.40
CA THR A 293 -2.53 -19.02 -4.19
C THR A 293 -1.58 -19.07 -3.02
N GLY A 294 -2.02 -18.56 -1.87
CA GLY A 294 -1.26 -18.62 -0.63
C GLY A 294 -2.14 -18.26 0.57
N THR A 295 -1.51 -17.86 1.66
CA THR A 295 -2.19 -17.37 2.85
C THR A 295 -2.18 -15.85 2.86
N ALA A 296 -3.36 -15.24 2.87
CA ALA A 296 -3.50 -13.80 2.96
C ALA A 296 -3.44 -13.36 4.41
N VAL A 297 -2.58 -12.38 4.70
CA VAL A 297 -2.52 -11.67 5.97
C VAL A 297 -2.91 -10.24 5.70
N PHE A 298 -3.83 -9.67 6.48
CA PHE A 298 -4.34 -8.33 6.22
C PHE A 298 -4.78 -7.59 7.49
N VAL A 299 -4.86 -6.27 7.35
CA VAL A 299 -5.50 -5.37 8.31
C VAL A 299 -6.56 -4.54 7.59
N GLU A 300 -7.62 -4.18 8.31
CA GLU A 300 -8.59 -3.19 7.85
C GLU A 300 -8.44 -1.93 8.69
N THR A 301 -8.46 -0.77 8.04
CA THR A 301 -8.36 0.54 8.70
C THR A 301 -9.22 1.56 7.96
N VAL A 302 -9.28 2.79 8.47
CA VAL A 302 -9.99 3.90 7.84
C VAL A 302 -8.98 4.93 7.35
N MET A 303 -9.04 5.26 6.07
CA MET A 303 -8.23 6.30 5.42
C MET A 303 -9.17 7.25 4.68
N GLY A 304 -9.04 8.57 4.92
CA GLY A 304 -9.89 9.57 4.27
C GLY A 304 -11.40 9.41 4.53
N GLY A 305 -11.79 8.69 5.59
CA GLY A 305 -13.19 8.38 5.90
C GLY A 305 -13.76 7.15 5.18
N ALA A 306 -12.96 6.45 4.36
CA ALA A 306 -13.33 5.17 3.76
C ALA A 306 -12.56 4.02 4.43
N ARG A 307 -13.21 2.87 4.64
CA ARG A 307 -12.47 1.67 5.04
C ARG A 307 -11.61 1.16 3.88
N ILE A 308 -10.38 0.81 4.22
CA ILE A 308 -9.43 0.13 3.34
C ILE A 308 -8.98 -1.17 3.97
N ARG A 309 -8.59 -2.12 3.12
CA ARG A 309 -7.88 -3.34 3.50
C ARG A 309 -6.50 -3.33 2.86
N LEU A 310 -5.46 -3.42 3.67
CA LEU A 310 -4.10 -3.71 3.21
C LEU A 310 -3.82 -5.19 3.44
N GLU A 311 -3.51 -5.90 2.37
CA GLU A 311 -3.30 -7.35 2.39
C GLU A 311 -2.02 -7.72 1.64
N PHE A 312 -1.31 -8.73 2.14
CA PHE A 312 -0.26 -9.41 1.38
C PHE A 312 -0.48 -10.91 1.40
N LEU A 313 -0.03 -11.56 0.33
CA LEU A 313 -0.14 -13.00 0.17
C LEU A 313 1.21 -13.64 0.49
N VAL A 314 1.20 -14.70 1.28
CA VAL A 314 2.40 -15.44 1.70
C VAL A 314 2.32 -16.86 1.16
N ASP A 315 3.40 -17.34 0.56
CA ASP A 315 3.54 -18.76 0.26
C ASP A 315 3.70 -19.55 1.58
N PRO A 316 2.77 -20.46 1.93
CA PRO A 316 2.82 -21.15 3.21
C PRO A 316 3.98 -22.14 3.33
N THR A 317 4.59 -22.55 2.21
CA THR A 317 5.70 -23.51 2.18
C THR A 317 7.06 -22.84 2.32
N THR A 318 7.17 -21.59 1.86
CA THR A 318 8.44 -20.86 1.85
C THR A 318 8.41 -19.62 2.75
N SER A 319 7.25 -19.22 3.27
CA SER A 319 7.04 -17.96 4.00
C SER A 319 7.53 -16.71 3.26
N GLN A 320 7.57 -16.77 1.92
CA GLN A 320 7.91 -15.63 1.08
C GLN A 320 6.64 -14.83 0.74
N PRO A 321 6.68 -13.50 0.84
CA PRO A 321 5.65 -12.65 0.26
C PRO A 321 5.56 -12.84 -1.25
N LEU A 322 4.36 -13.06 -1.77
CA LEU A 322 4.04 -13.22 -3.20
C LEU A 322 3.54 -11.92 -3.84
N GLY A 323 3.07 -10.98 -3.04
CA GLY A 323 2.56 -9.69 -3.48
C GLY A 323 1.68 -9.04 -2.43
N GLN A 324 1.27 -7.81 -2.70
CA GLN A 324 0.38 -7.03 -1.83
C GLN A 324 -0.73 -6.35 -2.62
N GLN A 325 -1.87 -6.15 -1.97
CA GLN A 325 -2.97 -5.33 -2.46
C GLN A 325 -3.48 -4.36 -1.40
N GLU A 326 -3.90 -3.20 -1.84
CA GLU A 326 -4.77 -2.31 -1.08
C GLU A 326 -6.15 -2.31 -1.74
N THR A 327 -7.20 -2.48 -0.96
CA THR A 327 -8.59 -2.50 -1.43
C THR A 327 -9.42 -1.49 -0.67
N LEU A 328 -10.07 -0.57 -1.37
CA LEU A 328 -11.14 0.28 -0.84
C LEU A 328 -12.39 -0.57 -0.63
N LEU A 329 -12.87 -0.62 0.61
CA LEU A 329 -14.06 -1.39 1.02
C LEU A 329 -15.32 -0.54 1.07
N ASP A 330 -15.16 0.78 1.23
CA ASP A 330 -16.25 1.75 1.21
C ASP A 330 -16.05 2.76 0.06
N ARG A 331 -17.10 3.50 -0.29
CA ARG A 331 -17.03 4.52 -1.33
C ARG A 331 -16.14 5.66 -0.85
N ALA A 332 -15.14 5.99 -1.66
CA ALA A 332 -14.26 7.13 -1.46
C ALA A 332 -14.68 8.30 -2.37
N TRP A 333 -14.63 9.53 -1.88
CA TRP A 333 -14.99 10.70 -2.69
C TRP A 333 -13.93 11.07 -3.75
N TRP A 334 -12.71 10.54 -3.59
CA TRP A 334 -11.55 10.81 -4.45
C TRP A 334 -11.33 9.76 -5.55
N VAL A 335 -12.22 8.77 -5.67
CA VAL A 335 -12.15 7.69 -6.66
C VAL A 335 -13.54 7.47 -7.26
N ASP A 336 -13.67 7.50 -8.58
CA ASP A 336 -14.92 7.15 -9.26
C ASP A 336 -15.03 5.64 -9.48
N ALA A 337 -15.21 4.88 -8.41
CA ALA A 337 -15.43 3.44 -8.49
C ALA A 337 -16.34 2.95 -7.37
N ASP A 338 -17.18 1.97 -7.68
CA ASP A 338 -17.97 1.28 -6.65
C ASP A 338 -17.08 0.31 -5.87
N PRO A 339 -17.15 0.29 -4.52
CA PRO A 339 -16.41 -0.67 -3.71
C PRO A 339 -17.06 -2.08 -3.76
N PRO A 340 -16.29 -3.16 -3.52
CA PRO A 340 -14.86 -3.15 -3.24
C PRO A 340 -14.06 -2.89 -4.52
N THR A 341 -13.03 -2.06 -4.43
CA THR A 341 -12.17 -1.77 -5.57
C THR A 341 -10.72 -1.76 -5.12
N VAL A 342 -9.85 -2.44 -5.86
CA VAL A 342 -8.42 -2.44 -5.58
C VAL A 342 -7.88 -1.03 -5.90
N SER A 343 -7.04 -0.47 -5.05
CA SER A 343 -6.33 0.79 -5.30
C SER A 343 -4.86 0.54 -5.62
N HIS A 344 -4.28 -0.54 -5.10
CA HIS A 344 -2.88 -0.88 -5.30
C HIS A 344 -2.77 -2.39 -5.44
N SER A 345 -1.99 -2.88 -6.40
CA SER A 345 -1.66 -4.31 -6.50
C SER A 345 -0.26 -4.48 -7.05
N ILE A 346 0.64 -5.08 -6.28
CA ILE A 346 2.02 -5.38 -6.70
C ILE A 346 2.28 -6.86 -6.51
N VAL A 347 2.74 -7.52 -7.57
CA VAL A 347 3.23 -8.89 -7.55
C VAL A 347 4.73 -8.85 -7.29
N TYR A 348 5.17 -9.67 -6.34
CA TYR A 348 6.57 -9.77 -5.97
C TYR A 348 7.24 -10.91 -6.71
N ALA A 349 8.38 -10.63 -7.34
CA ALA A 349 9.27 -11.68 -7.82
C ALA A 349 10.21 -12.17 -6.71
N SER A 350 10.68 -13.40 -6.86
CA SER A 350 11.81 -13.91 -6.07
C SER A 350 13.10 -13.16 -6.46
N PRO A 351 14.00 -12.90 -5.49
CA PRO A 351 15.29 -12.28 -5.78
C PRO A 351 16.22 -13.20 -6.56
N ASP A 352 16.91 -12.64 -7.54
CA ASP A 352 18.06 -13.23 -8.22
C ASP A 352 19.35 -12.50 -7.82
N VAL A 353 20.52 -13.08 -8.09
CA VAL A 353 21.83 -12.43 -7.91
C VAL A 353 22.40 -12.08 -9.27
N VAL A 354 22.81 -10.81 -9.45
CA VAL A 354 23.41 -10.31 -10.70
C VAL A 354 24.75 -9.63 -10.45
N GLU A 355 25.63 -9.67 -11.45
CA GLU A 355 27.01 -9.15 -11.38
C GLU A 355 27.14 -7.63 -11.66
N SER A 356 26.03 -6.92 -11.86
CA SER A 356 26.01 -5.48 -12.15
C SER A 356 24.59 -4.91 -12.12
N THR A 357 24.46 -3.64 -11.74
CA THR A 357 23.21 -2.84 -11.86
C THR A 357 22.78 -2.56 -13.30
N ALA A 358 23.63 -2.82 -14.30
CA ALA A 358 23.33 -2.66 -15.72
C ALA A 358 22.73 -3.93 -16.37
N ARG A 359 22.72 -5.06 -15.66
CA ARG A 359 22.22 -6.34 -16.18
C ARG A 359 20.88 -6.70 -15.57
N ARG A 360 20.03 -7.28 -16.40
CA ARG A 360 18.88 -8.10 -15.99
C ARG A 360 19.33 -9.58 -16.06
N PRO A 361 18.73 -10.48 -15.25
CA PRO A 361 19.03 -11.91 -15.28
C PRO A 361 19.01 -12.55 -16.67
#